data_AF-A0A3A2ZLN6-F1
#
_entry.id   AF-A0A3A2ZLN6-F1
#
_cell.length_a   1.000
_cell.length_b   1.000
_cell.length_c   1.000
_cell.angle_alpha   90.00
_cell.angle_beta   90.00
_cell.angle_gamma   90.00
#
_symmetry.space_group_name_H-M   'P 1'
#
loop_
_entity.id
_entity.type
_entity.pdbx_description
1 polymer ?
#
loop_
_entity_poly.entity_id
_entity_poly.type
_entity_poly.pdbx_seq_one_letter_code
_entity_poly.pdbx_strand_id
1 'polypeptide(L)'
;MGFFHKEKEHHQNEPSSSDRGANGAISEKDQNEGVNPGSGNTSSRFHEQLHRDEGGSATIPVANDPRATEQNTVVNPGGFDPSETTPSRRNYTVSQVPMPPFTKLGNPGPLGLLSFALTTFALGLYQCGAGLPHSNPQSGIGPDEAVFGLAIFMGGAAQFVAGIFEFRVGNTFGSTVHCSYGAFWLSYAMFLIPSLDIKGAYKGDKTAYQFGLGIFLILWCFLTLLFFIAALRTNITILLVLGFLFIAFLLLSIANFIATQVPARSVKVNKAGGAFTVVSAFCAFYAGASGLMVKDTTWVKFPLGEIPVSNYASKA
;
A
#
# COMPACT_ATOMS: atom_id res chain seq x y z
N MET A 1 -24.00 -0.32 61.72
CA MET A 1 -24.13 -0.71 63.13
C MET A 1 -25.18 -1.82 63.20
N GLY A 2 -24.84 -3.02 63.72
CA GLY A 2 -25.80 -4.11 63.93
C GLY A 2 -25.44 -5.42 63.21
N PHE A 3 -24.58 -6.21 63.85
CA PHE A 3 -24.20 -7.58 63.49
C PHE A 3 -25.09 -8.59 64.23
N PHE A 4 -25.01 -9.85 63.74
CA PHE A 4 -25.25 -11.18 64.36
C PHE A 4 -26.48 -11.94 63.89
N HIS A 5 -26.54 -13.27 63.73
CA HIS A 5 -25.63 -14.43 63.50
C HIS A 5 -26.49 -15.66 63.88
N LYS A 6 -26.50 -16.74 63.09
CA LYS A 6 -26.66 -18.15 63.54
C LYS A 6 -26.41 -19.12 62.36
N GLU A 7 -25.21 -19.71 62.27
CA GLU A 7 -24.80 -21.13 62.57
C GLU A 7 -25.31 -22.16 61.54
N LYS A 8 -24.44 -22.82 60.75
CA LYS A 8 -23.57 -24.02 61.01
C LYS A 8 -24.42 -25.31 61.16
N GLU A 9 -24.20 -26.38 60.38
CA GLU A 9 -23.14 -27.41 60.50
C GLU A 9 -23.12 -28.32 59.23
N HIS A 10 -21.96 -28.60 58.61
CA HIS A 10 -21.02 -29.75 58.73
C HIS A 10 -21.40 -31.07 58.01
N HIS A 11 -20.52 -31.51 57.08
CA HIS A 11 -19.80 -32.81 56.98
C HIS A 11 -19.05 -32.83 55.61
N GLN A 12 -17.71 -32.73 55.56
CA GLN A 12 -16.69 -33.81 55.57
C GLN A 12 -16.93 -34.90 54.51
N ASN A 13 -15.98 -35.47 53.76
CA ASN A 13 -14.53 -35.34 53.54
C ASN A 13 -14.21 -36.24 52.31
N GLU A 14 -13.15 -35.91 51.56
CA GLU A 14 -12.36 -36.77 50.63
C GLU A 14 -11.84 -38.07 51.32
N PRO A 15 -11.15 -39.08 50.69
CA PRO A 15 -10.18 -38.98 49.57
C PRO A 15 -9.86 -40.21 48.64
N SER A 16 -9.02 -39.93 47.62
CA SER A 16 -7.87 -40.71 47.04
C SER A 16 -7.97 -42.14 46.45
N SER A 17 -7.33 -42.33 45.28
CA SER A 17 -6.24 -43.29 44.93
C SER A 17 -6.21 -43.52 43.40
N SER A 18 -5.17 -43.11 42.66
CA SER A 18 -3.93 -43.84 42.30
C SER A 18 -4.13 -45.30 41.85
N ASP A 19 -3.86 -45.62 40.58
CA ASP A 19 -2.74 -46.52 40.19
C ASP A 19 -2.73 -46.89 38.68
N ARG A 20 -1.50 -47.00 38.14
CA ARG A 20 -1.01 -47.86 37.01
C ARG A 20 -1.47 -47.50 35.58
N GLY A 21 -0.65 -47.52 34.53
CA GLY A 21 0.73 -47.98 34.34
C GLY A 21 0.90 -48.59 32.94
N ALA A 22 2.00 -48.23 32.28
CA ALA A 22 2.80 -49.04 31.33
C ALA A 22 2.32 -49.35 29.88
N ASN A 23 3.19 -48.91 28.94
CA ASN A 23 3.90 -49.66 27.87
C ASN A 23 3.19 -50.38 26.69
N GLY A 24 3.85 -50.24 25.53
CA GLY A 24 3.79 -51.11 24.34
C GLY A 24 3.48 -50.29 23.08
N ALA A 25 4.42 -49.84 22.23
CA ALA A 25 5.46 -50.55 21.45
C ALA A 25 4.91 -51.70 20.59
N ILE A 26 5.02 -51.52 19.26
CA ILE A 26 5.28 -52.48 18.14
C ILE A 26 4.90 -51.70 16.86
N SER A 27 5.88 -51.23 16.07
CA SER A 27 6.56 -51.94 14.95
C SER A 27 5.58 -52.36 13.84
N GLU A 28 5.86 -52.30 12.55
CA GLU A 28 6.99 -51.93 11.70
C GLU A 28 6.61 -52.48 10.31
N LYS A 29 7.40 -52.09 9.31
CA LYS A 29 7.57 -52.68 7.98
C LYS A 29 6.83 -51.97 6.86
N ASP A 30 7.53 -51.16 6.07
CA ASP A 30 8.64 -51.47 5.12
C ASP A 30 7.99 -51.28 3.72
N GLN A 31 8.55 -50.64 2.69
CA GLN A 31 9.91 -50.48 2.19
C GLN A 31 9.95 -49.10 1.48
N ASN A 32 10.97 -48.23 1.60
CA ASN A 32 12.33 -48.32 1.06
C ASN A 32 12.31 -48.67 -0.45
N GLU A 33 12.96 -47.96 -1.38
CA GLU A 33 14.31 -47.39 -1.47
C GLU A 33 14.25 -46.21 -2.48
N GLY A 34 15.16 -45.23 -2.63
CA GLY A 34 16.55 -44.97 -2.24
C GLY A 34 17.04 -43.91 -3.26
N VAL A 35 17.54 -42.72 -2.87
CA VAL A 35 18.98 -42.37 -2.69
C VAL A 35 19.75 -42.41 -4.03
N ASN A 36 20.51 -41.43 -4.56
CA ASN A 36 21.10 -40.14 -4.14
C ASN A 36 21.59 -39.38 -5.43
N PRO A 37 22.38 -38.26 -5.39
CA PRO A 37 22.33 -37.22 -6.39
C PRO A 37 23.62 -37.19 -7.25
N GLY A 38 23.65 -36.37 -8.29
CA GLY A 38 24.85 -36.21 -9.11
C GLY A 38 24.82 -34.94 -9.96
N SER A 39 25.79 -34.08 -9.66
CA SER A 39 26.32 -32.93 -10.40
C SER A 39 26.14 -32.92 -11.93
N GLY A 40 25.98 -31.72 -12.50
CA GLY A 40 26.26 -31.52 -13.94
C GLY A 40 25.84 -30.16 -14.47
N ASN A 41 26.73 -29.18 -14.36
CA ASN A 41 26.65 -27.90 -15.06
C ASN A 41 27.16 -28.10 -16.50
N THR A 42 26.33 -27.94 -17.54
CA THR A 42 26.82 -27.70 -18.91
C THR A 42 25.83 -26.91 -19.75
N SER A 43 26.37 -25.83 -20.30
CA SER A 43 25.80 -24.96 -21.30
C SER A 43 25.77 -25.62 -22.70
N SER A 44 24.97 -25.02 -23.59
CA SER A 44 25.17 -24.91 -25.04
C SER A 44 24.40 -25.86 -25.98
N ARG A 45 23.71 -25.18 -26.92
CA ARG A 45 23.47 -25.53 -28.33
C ARG A 45 22.55 -26.71 -28.64
N PHE A 46 21.37 -26.38 -29.14
CA PHE A 46 20.90 -26.92 -30.42
C PHE A 46 20.24 -25.80 -31.24
N HIS A 47 20.88 -25.49 -32.35
CA HIS A 47 20.36 -24.67 -33.45
C HIS A 47 19.60 -25.59 -34.42
N GLU A 48 18.92 -24.96 -35.39
CA GLU A 48 18.60 -25.51 -36.72
C GLU A 48 17.21 -26.20 -36.80
N GLN A 49 16.28 -25.87 -37.72
CA GLN A 49 16.27 -25.09 -38.95
C GLN A 49 14.79 -25.00 -39.39
N LEU A 50 14.40 -23.95 -40.13
CA LEU A 50 13.56 -24.09 -41.33
C LEU A 50 13.54 -22.78 -42.12
N HIS A 51 14.10 -22.86 -43.33
CA HIS A 51 14.16 -21.84 -44.37
C HIS A 51 12.83 -21.67 -45.10
N ARG A 52 12.56 -20.44 -45.57
CA ARG A 52 12.13 -20.19 -46.97
C ARG A 52 12.35 -18.72 -47.37
N ASP A 53 13.19 -18.55 -48.39
CA ASP A 53 13.38 -17.36 -49.25
C ASP A 53 12.08 -17.06 -50.04
N GLU A 54 11.81 -15.93 -50.73
CA GLU A 54 12.56 -14.94 -51.54
C GLU A 54 11.73 -13.62 -51.56
N GLY A 55 12.15 -12.42 -52.00
CA GLY A 55 13.34 -11.93 -52.69
C GLY A 55 13.20 -10.45 -53.14
N GLY A 56 14.32 -9.85 -53.59
CA GLY A 56 14.45 -8.65 -54.48
C GLY A 56 14.22 -7.26 -53.83
N SER A 57 15.04 -6.21 -53.99
CA SER A 57 16.00 -5.83 -55.04
C SER A 57 16.83 -4.62 -54.56
N ALA A 58 18.15 -4.60 -54.75
CA ALA A 58 18.95 -3.36 -54.80
C ALA A 58 20.36 -3.61 -55.38
N THR A 59 20.67 -3.00 -56.53
CA THR A 59 22.04 -2.75 -57.03
C THR A 59 22.10 -1.35 -57.69
N ILE A 60 22.65 -0.31 -57.01
CA ILE A 60 23.96 0.44 -57.13
C ILE A 60 24.29 1.12 -58.49
N PRO A 61 25.29 2.06 -58.66
CA PRO A 61 26.05 2.98 -57.75
C PRO A 61 26.46 4.40 -58.33
N VAL A 62 27.26 5.14 -57.53
CA VAL A 62 28.33 6.16 -57.82
C VAL A 62 28.01 7.64 -58.12
N ALA A 63 28.50 8.52 -57.22
CA ALA A 63 29.32 9.68 -57.56
C ALA A 63 30.40 9.89 -56.47
N ASN A 64 31.67 9.72 -56.83
CA ASN A 64 32.87 9.98 -56.02
C ASN A 64 33.30 11.45 -56.15
N ASP A 65 33.84 12.04 -55.08
CA ASP A 65 34.88 13.07 -55.17
C ASP A 65 36.03 12.70 -54.18
N PRO A 66 37.32 12.72 -54.59
CA PRO A 66 38.40 12.03 -53.92
C PRO A 66 39.37 12.97 -53.18
N ARG A 67 39.64 12.67 -51.91
CA ARG A 67 40.98 12.85 -51.32
C ARG A 67 41.29 11.67 -50.40
N ALA A 68 42.08 10.75 -50.96
CA ALA A 68 42.79 9.66 -50.32
C ALA A 68 43.65 10.17 -49.13
N THR A 69 43.58 9.55 -47.94
CA THR A 69 44.35 8.35 -47.49
C THR A 69 45.76 8.70 -46.99
N GLU A 70 45.99 8.54 -45.68
CA GLU A 70 47.23 8.04 -45.05
C GLU A 70 46.90 7.75 -43.57
N GLN A 71 46.69 6.49 -43.16
CA GLN A 71 47.71 5.62 -42.53
C GLN A 71 48.57 6.33 -41.47
N ASN A 72 48.28 6.14 -40.18
CA ASN A 72 49.09 5.25 -39.32
C ASN A 72 48.71 5.36 -37.85
N THR A 73 48.40 4.20 -37.29
CA THR A 73 48.51 3.86 -35.88
C THR A 73 49.95 4.06 -35.42
N VAL A 74 50.19 4.99 -34.49
CA VAL A 74 51.40 4.99 -33.66
C VAL A 74 50.96 5.14 -32.21
N VAL A 75 51.03 4.00 -31.50
CA VAL A 75 51.13 3.92 -30.05
C VAL A 75 52.40 4.69 -29.66
N ASN A 76 52.28 5.69 -28.76
CA ASN A 76 53.46 6.26 -28.11
C ASN A 76 53.42 5.95 -26.60
N PRO A 77 54.40 5.20 -26.07
CA PRO A 77 54.44 4.77 -24.68
C PRO A 77 55.11 5.81 -23.77
N GLY A 78 54.65 5.88 -22.52
CA GLY A 78 55.48 6.26 -21.37
C GLY A 78 56.06 7.67 -21.34
N GLY A 79 55.37 8.58 -20.66
CA GLY A 79 55.96 9.77 -20.04
C GLY A 79 55.54 9.84 -18.58
N PHE A 80 56.33 9.22 -17.69
CA PHE A 80 56.18 9.31 -16.23
C PHE A 80 57.13 10.41 -15.74
N ASP A 81 56.58 11.46 -15.13
CA ASP A 81 57.34 12.55 -14.51
C ASP A 81 57.42 12.28 -12.98
N PRO A 82 58.61 12.02 -12.40
CA PRO A 82 58.77 11.56 -11.03
C PRO A 82 59.18 12.68 -10.05
N SER A 83 58.44 13.79 -10.01
CA SER A 83 58.52 14.74 -8.89
C SER A 83 57.13 15.13 -8.37
N GLU A 84 56.67 14.36 -7.39
CA GLU A 84 55.96 14.78 -6.16
C GLU A 84 55.41 16.22 -6.11
N THR A 85 54.20 16.57 -5.66
CA THR A 85 53.31 15.96 -4.67
C THR A 85 51.96 16.72 -4.59
N THR A 86 50.84 16.00 -4.77
CA THR A 86 49.57 16.13 -4.00
C THR A 86 48.64 17.37 -4.25
N PRO A 87 47.29 17.22 -4.26
CA PRO A 87 46.52 16.09 -3.73
C PRO A 87 45.71 15.32 -4.76
N SER A 88 45.74 14.00 -4.56
CA SER A 88 44.56 13.13 -4.65
C SER A 88 43.31 13.96 -4.36
N ARG A 89 42.50 14.21 -5.39
CA ARG A 89 41.17 14.79 -5.24
C ARG A 89 40.34 13.76 -4.48
N ARG A 90 40.50 13.73 -3.16
CA ARG A 90 39.61 13.05 -2.24
C ARG A 90 38.23 13.62 -2.55
N ASN A 91 37.40 12.83 -3.22
CA ASN A 91 36.00 13.12 -3.34
C ASN A 91 35.43 13.03 -1.92
N TYR A 92 35.42 14.16 -1.19
CA TYR A 92 34.79 14.29 0.13
C TYR A 92 33.26 14.36 0.02
N THR A 93 32.69 13.81 -1.04
CA THR A 93 31.24 13.73 -1.19
C THR A 93 30.77 12.40 -0.63
N VAL A 94 29.86 12.46 0.34
CA VAL A 94 29.13 11.28 0.84
C VAL A 94 28.39 10.57 -0.31
N SER A 95 28.08 11.31 -1.39
CA SER A 95 27.59 10.77 -2.66
C SER A 95 28.74 10.46 -3.61
N GLN A 96 28.80 9.19 -4.04
CA GLN A 96 29.85 8.61 -4.89
C GLN A 96 29.43 8.41 -6.34
N VAL A 97 28.37 9.10 -6.82
CA VAL A 97 27.87 8.89 -8.19
C VAL A 97 28.04 10.18 -9.01
N PRO A 98 29.15 10.34 -9.76
CA PRO A 98 29.45 11.56 -10.49
C PRO A 98 28.43 11.89 -11.59
N MET A 99 27.76 10.88 -12.16
CA MET A 99 26.72 11.04 -13.19
C MET A 99 25.79 9.80 -13.18
N PRO A 100 24.69 9.79 -12.41
CA PRO A 100 23.75 8.68 -12.45
C PRO A 100 23.04 8.65 -13.82
N PRO A 101 22.96 7.49 -14.51
CA PRO A 101 22.18 7.37 -15.74
C PRO A 101 20.69 7.63 -15.45
N PHE A 102 20.04 8.44 -16.29
CA PHE A 102 18.60 8.67 -16.18
C PHE A 102 17.83 7.43 -16.67
N THR A 103 17.45 6.56 -15.74
CA THR A 103 16.61 5.38 -16.02
C THR A 103 15.13 5.72 -15.86
N LYS A 104 14.27 5.14 -16.72
CA LYS A 104 12.81 5.19 -16.53
C LYS A 104 12.45 4.55 -15.19
N LEU A 105 11.86 5.33 -14.29
CA LEU A 105 11.42 4.86 -12.98
C LEU A 105 10.08 4.11 -13.09
N GLY A 106 9.83 3.21 -12.13
CA GLY A 106 8.54 2.54 -12.00
C GLY A 106 7.42 3.52 -11.60
N ASN A 107 6.17 3.12 -11.81
CA ASN A 107 5.00 3.88 -11.37
C ASN A 107 4.65 3.51 -9.91
N PRO A 108 4.77 4.41 -8.93
CA PRO A 108 4.42 4.12 -7.54
C PRO A 108 2.92 4.24 -7.23
N GLY A 109 2.13 4.87 -8.11
CA GLY A 109 0.69 5.09 -7.92
C GLY A 109 -0.13 3.83 -7.60
N PRO A 110 0.09 2.68 -8.26
CA PRO A 110 -0.60 1.42 -7.92
C PRO A 110 -0.39 1.01 -6.46
N LEU A 111 0.83 1.13 -5.93
CA LEU A 111 1.11 0.80 -4.54
C LEU A 111 0.32 1.70 -3.59
N GLY A 112 0.30 3.00 -3.86
CA GLY A 112 -0.45 3.97 -3.05
C GLY A 112 -1.95 3.70 -3.06
N LEU A 113 -2.52 3.42 -4.23
CA LEU A 113 -3.96 3.15 -4.39
C LEU A 113 -4.39 1.82 -3.77
N LEU A 114 -3.62 0.75 -3.96
CA LEU A 114 -3.93 -0.56 -3.37
C LEU A 114 -3.78 -0.56 -1.85
N SER A 115 -2.78 0.16 -1.32
CA SER A 115 -2.56 0.33 0.11
C SER A 115 -3.71 1.09 0.78
N PHE A 116 -4.15 2.18 0.14
CA PHE A 116 -5.35 2.90 0.53
C PHE A 116 -6.58 2.00 0.50
N ALA A 117 -6.81 1.32 -0.62
CA ALA A 117 -7.99 0.50 -0.86
C ALA A 117 -8.13 -0.61 0.18
N LEU A 118 -7.06 -1.36 0.46
CA LEU A 118 -7.09 -2.48 1.40
C LEU A 118 -7.50 -2.02 2.82
N THR A 119 -6.89 -0.94 3.29
CA THR A 119 -7.14 -0.41 4.63
C THR A 119 -8.53 0.21 4.73
N THR A 120 -8.92 0.99 3.72
CA THR A 120 -10.22 1.66 3.63
C THR A 120 -11.35 0.65 3.53
N PHE A 121 -11.17 -0.42 2.75
CA PHE A 121 -12.15 -1.49 2.59
C PHE A 121 -12.41 -2.21 3.91
N ALA A 122 -11.34 -2.62 4.62
CA ALA A 122 -11.45 -3.27 5.92
C ALA A 122 -12.18 -2.38 6.94
N LEU A 123 -11.78 -1.10 7.06
CA LEU A 123 -12.48 -0.15 7.93
C LEU A 123 -13.95 0.01 7.53
N GLY A 124 -14.23 0.19 6.25
CA GLY A 124 -15.59 0.39 5.75
C GLY A 124 -16.53 -0.77 6.11
N LEU A 125 -16.06 -2.02 5.99
CA LEU A 125 -16.83 -3.20 6.40
C LEU A 125 -17.21 -3.16 7.88
N TYR A 126 -16.26 -2.80 8.76
CA TYR A 126 -16.53 -2.71 10.19
C TYR A 126 -17.46 -1.55 10.54
N GLN A 127 -17.31 -0.39 9.87
CA GLN A 127 -18.24 0.74 10.02
C GLN A 127 -19.67 0.38 9.53
N CYS A 128 -19.82 -0.51 8.56
CA CYS A 128 -21.12 -1.09 8.19
C CYS A 128 -21.70 -2.05 9.25
N GLY A 129 -20.88 -2.51 10.19
CA GLY A 129 -21.26 -3.51 11.19
C GLY A 129 -21.03 -4.95 10.74
N ALA A 130 -20.25 -5.18 9.67
CA ALA A 130 -19.90 -6.53 9.25
C ALA A 130 -19.01 -7.21 10.31
N GLY A 131 -19.36 -8.43 10.71
CA GLY A 131 -18.61 -9.17 11.73
C GLY A 131 -18.77 -8.67 13.17
N LEU A 132 -19.70 -7.73 13.43
CA LEU A 132 -19.96 -7.19 14.77
C LEU A 132 -21.22 -7.76 15.43
N PRO A 133 -21.22 -7.97 16.76
CA PRO A 133 -22.43 -8.29 17.51
C PRO A 133 -23.53 -7.25 17.24
N HIS A 134 -24.74 -7.72 16.89
CA HIS A 134 -25.89 -6.88 16.52
C HIS A 134 -25.64 -5.91 15.35
N SER A 135 -24.59 -6.15 14.55
CA SER A 135 -24.14 -5.28 13.48
C SER A 135 -23.98 -3.83 13.94
N ASN A 136 -23.49 -3.60 15.16
CA ASN A 136 -23.35 -2.26 15.72
C ASN A 136 -21.87 -1.81 15.77
N PRO A 137 -21.44 -0.88 14.88
CA PRO A 137 -20.07 -0.32 14.88
C PRO A 137 -19.70 0.42 16.16
N GLN A 138 -20.68 0.81 16.99
CA GLN A 138 -20.45 1.57 18.22
C GLN A 138 -20.58 0.69 19.48
N SER A 139 -20.67 -0.62 19.33
CA SER A 139 -20.87 -1.54 20.46
C SER A 139 -19.66 -1.63 21.41
N GLY A 140 -18.52 -1.04 21.05
CA GLY A 140 -17.28 -1.10 21.84
C GLY A 140 -16.64 -2.49 21.86
N ILE A 141 -17.25 -3.44 21.16
CA ILE A 141 -16.77 -4.80 20.91
C ILE A 141 -16.71 -4.90 19.39
N GLY A 142 -15.64 -4.37 18.82
CA GLY A 142 -15.41 -4.43 17.38
C GLY A 142 -13.94 -4.56 17.07
N PRO A 143 -13.58 -5.09 15.89
CA PRO A 143 -12.21 -5.40 15.53
C PRO A 143 -11.53 -4.13 14.99
N ASP A 144 -11.61 -3.04 15.74
CA ASP A 144 -10.85 -1.82 15.46
C ASP A 144 -9.34 -2.16 15.43
N GLU A 145 -8.94 -3.17 16.20
CA GLU A 145 -7.62 -3.77 16.24
C GLU A 145 -7.24 -4.51 14.95
N ALA A 146 -8.21 -5.05 14.19
CA ALA A 146 -7.91 -5.71 12.92
C ALA A 146 -7.52 -4.71 11.84
N VAL A 147 -8.02 -3.48 11.91
CA VAL A 147 -7.63 -2.39 11.00
C VAL A 147 -6.31 -1.76 11.42
N PHE A 148 -5.94 -1.81 12.71
CA PHE A 148 -4.74 -1.16 13.23
C PHE A 148 -3.47 -1.50 12.45
N GLY A 149 -3.21 -2.79 12.19
CA GLY A 149 -2.04 -3.21 11.42
C GLY A 149 -2.06 -2.70 9.97
N LEU A 150 -3.24 -2.72 9.32
CA LEU A 150 -3.41 -2.18 7.97
C LEU A 150 -3.20 -0.67 7.94
N ALA A 151 -3.72 0.05 8.95
CA ALA A 151 -3.57 1.49 9.09
C ALA A 151 -2.11 1.90 9.26
N ILE A 152 -1.30 1.13 10.00
CA ILE A 152 0.12 1.44 10.14
C ILE A 152 0.91 1.10 8.88
N PHE A 153 0.78 -0.12 8.37
CA PHE A 153 1.72 -0.63 7.36
C PHE A 153 1.26 -0.40 5.92
N MET A 154 -0.02 -0.63 5.63
CA MET A 154 -0.56 -0.50 4.29
C MET A 154 -1.01 0.95 4.07
N GLY A 155 -2.16 1.32 4.62
CA GLY A 155 -2.73 2.66 4.49
C GLY A 155 -1.81 3.76 4.98
N GLY A 156 -0.93 3.47 5.93
CA GLY A 156 0.05 4.39 6.47
C GLY A 156 1.38 4.38 5.71
N ALA A 157 2.29 3.50 6.11
CA ALA A 157 3.68 3.51 5.67
C ALA A 157 3.86 3.25 4.17
N ALA A 158 3.29 2.17 3.62
CA ALA A 158 3.43 1.83 2.21
C ALA A 158 2.83 2.90 1.31
N GLN A 159 1.66 3.42 1.68
CA GLN A 159 1.02 4.53 0.97
C GLN A 159 1.83 5.82 1.05
N PHE A 160 2.37 6.17 2.22
CA PHE A 160 3.20 7.37 2.39
C PHE A 160 4.48 7.27 1.55
N VAL A 161 5.13 6.11 1.56
CA VAL A 161 6.32 5.83 0.74
C VAL A 161 5.99 5.92 -0.75
N ALA A 162 4.85 5.39 -1.20
CA ALA A 162 4.40 5.57 -2.59
C ALA A 162 4.26 7.06 -2.95
N GLY A 163 3.71 7.88 -2.06
CA GLY A 163 3.61 9.34 -2.25
C GLY A 163 4.96 10.05 -2.33
N ILE A 164 5.97 9.61 -1.56
CA ILE A 164 7.34 10.13 -1.70
C ILE A 164 7.92 9.80 -3.08
N PHE A 165 7.67 8.59 -3.59
CA PHE A 165 8.15 8.19 -4.92
C PHE A 165 7.39 8.88 -6.06
N GLU A 166 6.11 9.21 -5.87
CA GLU A 166 5.34 10.01 -6.84
C GLU A 166 5.99 11.38 -7.10
N PHE A 167 6.54 12.01 -6.06
CA PHE A 167 7.32 13.24 -6.21
C PHE A 167 8.51 13.03 -7.14
N ARG A 168 9.18 11.87 -7.04
CA ARG A 168 10.38 11.58 -7.83
C ARG A 168 10.10 11.37 -9.32
N VAL A 169 8.89 10.92 -9.67
CA VAL A 169 8.41 10.77 -11.06
C VAL A 169 7.66 12.01 -11.57
N GLY A 170 7.60 13.09 -10.78
CA GLY A 170 7.01 14.37 -11.20
C GLY A 170 5.48 14.46 -11.04
N ASN A 171 4.87 13.55 -10.28
CA ASN A 171 3.42 13.54 -10.04
C ASN A 171 3.08 14.24 -8.72
N THR A 172 2.94 15.57 -8.77
CA THR A 172 2.60 16.40 -7.60
C THR A 172 1.26 16.00 -6.97
N PHE A 173 0.26 15.69 -7.80
CA PHE A 173 -1.08 15.30 -7.32
C PHE A 173 -1.00 13.98 -6.55
N GLY A 174 -0.47 12.93 -7.17
CA GLY A 174 -0.32 11.62 -6.54
C GLY A 174 0.54 11.68 -5.29
N SER A 175 1.63 12.46 -5.32
CA SER A 175 2.50 12.65 -4.17
C SER A 175 1.76 13.26 -2.98
N THR A 176 1.05 14.36 -3.20
CA THR A 176 0.31 15.05 -2.15
C THR A 176 -0.81 14.14 -1.61
N VAL A 177 -1.60 13.53 -2.49
CA VAL A 177 -2.72 12.68 -2.11
C VAL A 177 -2.27 11.43 -1.34
N HIS A 178 -1.26 10.71 -1.82
CA HIS A 178 -0.78 9.50 -1.16
C HIS A 178 -0.07 9.81 0.17
N CYS A 179 0.78 10.84 0.24
CA CYS A 179 1.38 11.24 1.51
C CYS A 179 0.34 11.70 2.52
N SER A 180 -0.65 12.51 2.10
CA SER A 180 -1.71 12.98 3.00
C SER A 180 -2.54 11.84 3.56
N TYR A 181 -3.01 10.90 2.73
CA TYR A 181 -3.79 9.75 3.23
C TYR A 181 -2.92 8.73 3.98
N GLY A 182 -1.62 8.61 3.66
CA GLY A 182 -0.64 7.92 4.48
C GLY A 182 -0.58 8.47 5.89
N ALA A 183 -0.45 9.79 6.01
CA ALA A 183 -0.47 10.49 7.29
C ALA A 183 -1.83 10.41 8.01
N PHE A 184 -2.95 10.40 7.27
CA PHE A 184 -4.27 10.14 7.83
C PHE A 184 -4.30 8.80 8.56
N TRP A 185 -3.88 7.71 7.91
CA TRP A 185 -3.94 6.39 8.51
C TRP A 185 -2.99 6.23 9.70
N LEU A 186 -1.78 6.78 9.62
CA LEU A 186 -0.84 6.80 10.74
C LEU A 186 -1.38 7.61 11.92
N SER A 187 -1.97 8.78 11.68
CA SER A 187 -2.58 9.58 12.74
C SER A 187 -3.85 8.94 13.31
N TYR A 188 -4.66 8.29 12.48
CA TYR A 188 -5.83 7.54 12.92
C TYR A 188 -5.43 6.36 13.80
N ALA A 189 -4.37 5.63 13.44
CA ALA A 189 -3.84 4.53 14.23
C ALA A 189 -3.44 4.94 15.65
N MET A 190 -3.03 6.20 15.88
CA MET A 190 -2.69 6.69 17.22
C MET A 190 -3.88 6.62 18.19
N PHE A 191 -5.11 6.83 17.70
CA PHE A 191 -6.32 6.70 18.53
C PHE A 191 -6.58 5.26 18.99
N LEU A 192 -6.00 4.26 18.31
CA LEU A 192 -6.20 2.85 18.58
C LEU A 192 -5.14 2.26 19.52
N ILE A 193 -4.03 2.97 19.78
CA ILE A 193 -2.96 2.48 20.66
C ILE A 193 -3.39 2.63 22.12
N PRO A 194 -3.63 1.53 22.86
CA PRO A 194 -4.13 1.62 24.23
C PRO A 194 -3.13 2.28 25.19
N SER A 195 -1.83 2.08 24.97
CA SER A 195 -0.77 2.62 25.82
C SER A 195 -0.61 4.14 25.75
N LEU A 196 -1.13 4.80 24.70
CA LEU A 196 -1.14 6.26 24.61
C LEU A 196 -2.29 6.89 25.40
N ASP A 197 -3.29 6.08 25.78
CA ASP A 197 -4.49 6.48 26.53
C ASP A 197 -5.15 7.79 26.04
N ILE A 198 -5.17 7.99 24.72
CA ILE A 198 -5.77 9.20 24.12
C ILE A 198 -7.25 9.30 24.51
N LYS A 199 -7.96 8.17 24.58
CA LYS A 199 -9.35 8.13 25.02
C LYS A 199 -9.50 8.46 26.51
N GLY A 200 -8.60 7.98 27.38
CA GLY A 200 -8.60 8.32 28.81
C GLY A 200 -8.24 9.77 29.10
N ALA A 201 -7.46 10.43 28.22
CA ALA A 201 -7.16 11.86 28.33
C ALA A 201 -8.42 12.76 28.32
N TYR A 202 -9.55 12.27 27.82
CA TYR A 202 -10.85 12.94 27.87
C TYR A 202 -11.59 12.76 29.22
N LYS A 203 -10.93 12.19 30.26
CA LYS A 203 -11.46 12.04 31.62
C LYS A 203 -12.81 11.30 31.70
N GLY A 204 -13.04 10.37 30.79
CA GLY A 204 -14.29 9.61 30.70
C GLY A 204 -15.45 10.33 30.02
N ASP A 205 -15.26 11.56 29.54
CA ASP A 205 -16.27 12.26 28.74
C ASP A 205 -16.31 11.70 27.31
N LYS A 206 -17.27 10.79 27.09
CA LYS A 206 -17.52 10.17 25.79
C LYS A 206 -17.94 11.18 24.74
N THR A 207 -18.64 12.25 25.11
CA THR A 207 -19.11 13.27 24.15
C THR A 207 -17.92 14.06 23.63
N ALA A 208 -17.05 14.52 24.51
CA ALA A 208 -15.85 15.27 24.13
C ALA A 208 -14.94 14.47 23.20
N TYR A 209 -14.74 13.17 23.48
CA TYR A 209 -13.95 12.28 22.62
C TYR A 209 -14.58 12.12 21.22
N GLN A 210 -15.89 11.85 21.15
CA GLN A 210 -16.61 11.68 19.88
C GLN A 210 -16.61 12.98 19.06
N PHE A 211 -16.76 14.14 19.70
CA PHE A 211 -16.63 15.44 19.02
C PHE A 211 -15.21 15.64 18.47
N GLY A 212 -14.17 15.25 19.22
CA GLY A 212 -12.78 15.29 18.77
C GLY A 212 -12.56 14.47 17.49
N LEU A 213 -13.05 13.22 17.47
CA LEU A 213 -13.02 12.38 16.26
C LEU A 213 -13.87 12.94 15.11
N GLY A 214 -15.04 13.52 15.41
CA GLY A 214 -15.88 14.20 14.43
C GLY A 214 -15.16 15.37 13.76
N ILE A 215 -14.46 16.20 14.54
CA ILE A 215 -13.64 17.32 14.03
C ILE A 215 -12.47 16.80 13.21
N PHE A 216 -11.78 15.75 13.68
CA PHE A 216 -10.72 15.11 12.90
C PHE A 216 -11.22 14.70 11.52
N LEU A 217 -12.34 13.97 11.44
CA LEU A 217 -12.90 13.49 10.18
C LEU A 217 -13.46 14.60 9.28
N ILE A 218 -14.04 15.68 9.83
CA ILE A 218 -14.57 16.78 9.00
C ILE A 218 -13.44 17.57 8.33
N LEU A 219 -12.28 17.71 8.99
CA LEU A 219 -11.11 18.34 8.36
C LEU A 219 -10.61 17.53 7.16
N TRP A 220 -10.58 16.20 7.30
CA TRP A 220 -10.28 15.29 6.18
C TRP A 220 -11.34 15.32 5.08
N CYS A 221 -12.61 15.56 5.42
CA CYS A 221 -13.67 15.80 4.45
C CYS A 221 -13.36 17.03 3.57
N PHE A 222 -13.03 18.17 4.17
CA PHE A 222 -12.67 19.38 3.41
C PHE A 222 -11.41 19.20 2.56
N LEU A 223 -10.38 18.54 3.10
CA LEU A 223 -9.17 18.26 2.33
C LEU A 223 -9.47 17.31 1.15
N THR A 224 -10.32 16.31 1.35
CA THR A 224 -10.75 15.39 0.27
C THR A 224 -11.55 16.13 -0.80
N LEU A 225 -12.38 17.10 -0.43
CA LEU A 225 -13.08 17.95 -1.39
C LEU A 225 -12.10 18.79 -2.23
N LEU A 226 -11.05 19.32 -1.61
CA LEU A 226 -9.99 20.04 -2.31
C LEU A 226 -9.29 19.12 -3.34
N PHE A 227 -8.94 17.89 -2.93
CA PHE A 227 -8.36 16.90 -3.83
C PHE A 227 -9.32 16.48 -4.95
N PHE A 228 -10.62 16.34 -4.67
CA PHE A 228 -11.63 16.05 -5.67
C PHE A 228 -11.67 17.13 -6.76
N ILE A 229 -11.65 18.41 -6.36
CA ILE A 229 -11.61 19.54 -7.29
C ILE A 229 -10.30 19.53 -8.10
N ALA A 230 -9.16 19.26 -7.45
CA ALA A 230 -7.87 19.14 -8.14
C ALA A 230 -7.83 17.96 -9.13
N ALA A 231 -8.64 16.93 -8.91
CA ALA A 231 -8.69 15.72 -9.72
C ALA A 231 -9.61 15.81 -10.95
N LEU A 232 -10.35 16.91 -11.17
CA LEU A 232 -11.37 17.04 -12.23
C LEU A 232 -10.87 16.77 -13.66
N ARG A 233 -9.56 16.86 -13.90
CA ARG A 233 -8.92 16.55 -15.19
C ARG A 233 -8.04 15.30 -15.18
N THR A 234 -8.19 14.44 -14.17
CA THR A 234 -7.40 13.19 -14.07
C THR A 234 -8.08 12.05 -14.83
N ASN A 235 -9.03 11.35 -14.21
CA ASN A 235 -9.86 10.32 -14.82
C ASN A 235 -11.10 10.07 -13.95
N ILE A 236 -12.13 9.44 -14.53
CA ILE A 236 -13.41 9.21 -13.85
C ILE A 236 -13.23 8.31 -12.62
N THR A 237 -12.38 7.28 -12.69
CA THR A 237 -12.18 6.37 -11.54
C THR A 237 -11.63 7.11 -10.31
N ILE A 238 -10.62 7.97 -10.47
CA ILE A 238 -10.07 8.76 -9.35
C ILE A 238 -11.11 9.74 -8.81
N LEU A 239 -11.94 10.33 -9.67
CA LEU A 239 -13.07 11.16 -9.24
C LEU A 239 -14.08 10.37 -8.41
N LEU A 240 -14.39 9.13 -8.80
CA LEU A 240 -15.27 8.26 -8.00
C LEU A 240 -14.65 7.92 -6.64
N VAL A 241 -13.35 7.59 -6.60
CA VAL A 241 -12.64 7.33 -5.33
C VAL A 241 -12.80 8.52 -4.38
N LEU A 242 -12.43 9.73 -4.83
CA LEU A 242 -12.44 10.93 -4.00
C LEU A 242 -13.86 11.42 -3.68
N GLY A 243 -14.79 11.30 -4.63
CA GLY A 243 -16.19 11.72 -4.44
C GLY A 243 -16.90 10.85 -3.41
N PHE A 244 -16.77 9.53 -3.49
CA PHE A 244 -17.32 8.64 -2.47
C PHE A 244 -16.60 8.77 -1.14
N LEU A 245 -15.28 9.00 -1.14
CA LEU A 245 -14.52 9.23 0.08
C LEU A 245 -14.91 10.53 0.80
N PHE A 246 -15.20 11.59 0.04
CA PHE A 246 -15.74 12.84 0.58
C PHE A 246 -17.06 12.59 1.32
N ILE A 247 -18.00 11.89 0.68
CA ILE A 247 -19.30 11.55 1.30
C ILE A 247 -19.09 10.66 2.52
N ALA A 248 -18.17 9.69 2.45
CA ALA A 248 -17.82 8.83 3.57
C ALA A 248 -17.33 9.62 4.78
N PHE A 249 -16.34 10.51 4.60
CA PHE A 249 -15.83 11.34 5.70
C PHE A 249 -16.90 12.27 6.28
N LEU A 250 -17.75 12.85 5.43
CA LEU A 250 -18.86 13.69 5.87
C LEU A 250 -19.83 12.91 6.79
N LEU A 251 -20.29 11.74 6.34
CA LEU A 251 -21.23 10.91 7.09
C LEU A 251 -20.60 10.36 8.38
N LEU A 252 -19.36 9.87 8.32
CA LEU A 252 -18.64 9.37 9.49
C LEU A 252 -18.42 10.48 10.54
N SER A 253 -18.11 11.70 10.09
CA SER A 253 -17.99 12.86 10.98
C SER A 253 -19.32 13.21 11.66
N ILE A 254 -20.41 13.30 10.87
CA ILE A 254 -21.76 13.56 11.42
C ILE A 254 -22.15 12.48 12.44
N ALA A 255 -21.88 11.20 12.13
CA ALA A 255 -22.15 10.10 13.03
C ALA A 255 -21.45 10.29 14.39
N ASN A 256 -20.18 10.71 14.40
CA ASN A 256 -19.44 11.02 15.61
C ASN A 256 -20.06 12.20 16.39
N PHE A 257 -20.45 13.28 15.71
CA PHE A 257 -21.08 14.44 16.38
C PHE A 257 -22.41 14.11 17.07
N ILE A 258 -23.20 13.22 16.48
CA ILE A 258 -24.51 12.84 17.05
C ILE A 258 -24.44 11.56 17.90
N ALA A 259 -23.25 10.97 18.10
CA ALA A 259 -23.06 9.67 18.75
C ALA A 259 -23.64 9.60 20.15
N THR A 260 -23.45 10.65 20.95
CA THR A 260 -23.94 10.69 22.35
C THR A 260 -25.32 11.32 22.49
N GLN A 261 -25.71 12.19 21.55
CA GLN A 261 -27.01 12.88 21.57
C GLN A 261 -28.14 12.00 21.06
N VAL A 262 -27.93 11.29 19.94
CA VAL A 262 -28.94 10.45 19.30
C VAL A 262 -28.32 9.13 18.81
N PRO A 263 -27.98 8.19 19.72
CA PRO A 263 -27.17 7.00 19.39
C PRO A 263 -27.78 6.12 18.29
N ALA A 264 -29.10 5.88 18.33
CA ALA A 264 -29.78 5.05 17.35
C ALA A 264 -29.71 5.61 15.92
N ARG A 265 -29.68 6.94 15.75
CA ARG A 265 -29.50 7.59 14.44
C ARG A 265 -28.02 7.62 14.06
N SER A 266 -27.13 7.87 15.02
CA SER A 266 -25.69 7.83 14.81
C SER A 266 -25.24 6.52 14.16
N VAL A 267 -25.69 5.38 14.68
CA VAL A 267 -25.36 4.06 14.11
C VAL A 267 -25.78 3.94 12.64
N LYS A 268 -26.98 4.43 12.28
CA LYS A 268 -27.46 4.39 10.88
C LYS A 268 -26.62 5.26 9.96
N VAL A 269 -26.26 6.46 10.40
CA VAL A 269 -25.40 7.37 9.64
C VAL A 269 -23.98 6.82 9.51
N ASN A 270 -23.45 6.21 10.58
CA ASN A 270 -22.15 5.55 10.56
C ASN A 270 -22.11 4.42 9.51
N LYS A 271 -23.14 3.56 9.50
CA LYS A 271 -23.28 2.49 8.51
C LYS A 271 -23.33 3.00 7.08
N ALA A 272 -24.05 4.10 6.84
CA ALA A 272 -24.07 4.75 5.53
C ALA A 272 -22.68 5.26 5.14
N GLY A 273 -21.97 5.93 6.06
CA GLY A 273 -20.58 6.35 5.86
C GLY A 273 -19.64 5.17 5.57
N GLY A 274 -19.78 4.06 6.30
CA GLY A 274 -19.07 2.80 6.04
C GLY A 274 -19.34 2.25 4.64
N ALA A 275 -20.59 2.30 4.16
CA ALA A 275 -20.93 1.81 2.83
C ALA A 275 -20.26 2.63 1.73
N PHE A 276 -20.26 3.97 1.85
CA PHE A 276 -19.52 4.84 0.94
C PHE A 276 -18.00 4.62 1.01
N THR A 277 -17.47 4.31 2.20
CA THR A 277 -16.06 3.94 2.40
C THR A 277 -15.72 2.67 1.61
N VAL A 278 -16.57 1.65 1.68
CA VAL A 278 -16.43 0.39 0.92
C VAL A 278 -16.45 0.65 -0.58
N VAL A 279 -17.41 1.43 -1.08
CA VAL A 279 -17.53 1.74 -2.51
C VAL A 279 -16.30 2.51 -3.01
N SER A 280 -15.84 3.52 -2.25
CA SER A 280 -14.61 4.27 -2.55
C SER A 280 -13.40 3.34 -2.64
N ALA A 281 -13.27 2.41 -1.69
CA ALA A 281 -12.18 1.44 -1.67
C ALA A 281 -12.21 0.48 -2.87
N PHE A 282 -13.38 0.02 -3.31
CA PHE A 282 -13.52 -0.77 -4.53
C PHE A 282 -13.07 0.01 -5.78
N CYS A 283 -13.45 1.27 -5.91
CA CYS A 283 -12.97 2.12 -6.99
C CYS A 283 -11.44 2.29 -6.94
N ALA A 284 -10.86 2.37 -5.74
CA ALA A 284 -9.41 2.49 -5.56
C ALA A 284 -8.68 1.18 -5.89
N PHE A 285 -9.26 0.02 -5.55
CA PHE A 285 -8.75 -1.28 -6.01
C PHE A 285 -8.73 -1.35 -7.53
N TYR A 286 -9.81 -0.92 -8.18
CA TYR A 286 -9.89 -0.88 -9.64
C TYR A 286 -8.82 0.06 -10.25
N ALA A 287 -8.66 1.26 -9.69
CA ALA A 287 -7.64 2.21 -10.14
C ALA A 287 -6.21 1.67 -9.96
N GLY A 288 -5.91 1.11 -8.79
CA GLY A 288 -4.61 0.52 -8.48
C GLY A 288 -4.31 -0.70 -9.35
N ALA A 289 -5.30 -1.58 -9.55
CA ALA A 289 -5.19 -2.73 -10.43
C ALA A 289 -4.92 -2.30 -11.89
N SER A 290 -5.60 -1.26 -12.39
CA SER A 290 -5.35 -0.71 -13.74
C SER A 290 -3.90 -0.28 -13.93
N GLY A 291 -3.31 0.38 -12.92
CA GLY A 291 -1.91 0.81 -13.00
C GLY A 291 -0.88 -0.31 -12.80
N LEU A 292 -1.27 -1.43 -12.16
CA LEU A 292 -0.43 -2.63 -12.03
C LEU A 292 -0.51 -3.53 -13.27
N MET A 293 -1.70 -3.66 -13.85
CA MET A 293 -2.03 -4.59 -14.94
C MET A 293 -1.71 -3.96 -16.30
N VAL A 294 -0.42 -3.86 -16.59
CA VAL A 294 0.11 -3.34 -17.86
C VAL A 294 0.32 -4.46 -18.88
N LYS A 295 0.40 -4.11 -20.18
CA LYS A 295 0.56 -5.05 -21.31
C LYS A 295 1.72 -6.04 -21.11
N ASP A 296 2.79 -5.60 -20.46
CA ASP A 296 3.99 -6.40 -20.24
C ASP A 296 3.81 -7.47 -19.15
N THR A 297 2.77 -7.32 -18.31
CA THR A 297 2.51 -8.22 -17.16
C THR A 297 1.27 -9.08 -17.35
N THR A 298 0.25 -8.61 -18.08
CA THR A 298 -1.01 -9.32 -18.25
C THR A 298 -1.79 -8.83 -19.48
N TRP A 299 -2.69 -9.69 -19.98
CA TRP A 299 -3.59 -9.38 -21.11
C TRP A 299 -4.84 -8.59 -20.69
N VAL A 300 -5.16 -8.54 -19.40
CA VAL A 300 -6.35 -7.86 -18.86
C VAL A 300 -6.06 -6.38 -18.64
N LYS A 301 -6.98 -5.51 -19.07
CA LYS A 301 -6.87 -4.05 -18.87
C LYS A 301 -8.16 -3.45 -18.34
N PHE A 302 -7.99 -2.47 -17.47
CA PHE A 302 -9.09 -1.74 -16.86
C PHE A 302 -9.13 -0.30 -17.36
N PRO A 303 -10.16 0.10 -18.13
CA PRO A 303 -10.32 1.48 -18.59
C PRO A 303 -10.65 2.41 -17.41
N LEU A 304 -9.94 3.54 -17.31
CA LEU A 304 -10.12 4.52 -16.22
C LEU A 304 -11.11 5.65 -16.55
N GLY A 305 -11.62 5.69 -17.79
CA GLY A 305 -12.50 6.75 -18.27
C GLY A 305 -11.74 8.07 -18.44
N GLU A 306 -10.98 8.17 -19.53
CA GLU A 306 -10.23 9.38 -19.88
C GLU A 306 -11.18 10.52 -20.23
N ILE A 307 -10.94 11.70 -19.65
CA ILE A 307 -11.73 12.91 -19.94
C ILE A 307 -11.02 13.63 -21.09
N PRO A 308 -11.66 13.78 -22.28
CA PRO A 308 -11.04 14.43 -23.41
C PRO A 308 -10.66 15.88 -23.06
N VAL A 309 -9.39 16.22 -23.17
CA VAL A 309 -8.96 17.62 -23.08
C VAL A 309 -9.26 18.25 -24.44
N SER A 310 -10.22 19.17 -24.48
CA SER A 310 -10.50 19.91 -25.72
C SER A 310 -9.25 20.72 -26.12
N ASN A 311 -8.65 20.38 -27.26
CA ASN A 311 -7.47 21.03 -27.82
C ASN A 311 -7.80 22.46 -28.32
N TYR A 312 -8.05 23.40 -27.41
CA TYR A 312 -8.18 24.82 -27.74
C TYR A 312 -6.84 25.57 -27.76
N ALA A 313 -5.72 24.92 -27.40
CA ALA A 313 -4.41 25.57 -27.26
C ALA A 313 -3.55 25.59 -28.55
N SER A 314 -4.10 25.32 -29.73
CA SER A 314 -3.35 25.43 -31.00
C SER A 314 -3.60 26.72 -31.80
N LYS A 315 -4.29 27.71 -31.21
CA LYS A 315 -4.60 29.00 -31.88
C LYS A 315 -4.37 30.24 -31.01
N ALA A 316 -3.31 30.27 -30.21
CA ALA A 316 -2.84 31.49 -29.56
C ALA A 316 -1.40 31.78 -29.98
#